data_AF-A0A3B8ILU1-F1
#
_entry.id   AF-A0A3B8ILU1-F1
#
_cell.length_a   1.000
_cell.length_b   1.000
_cell.length_c   1.000
_cell.angle_alpha   90.00
_cell.angle_beta   90.00
_cell.angle_gamma   90.00
#
_symmetry.space_group_name_H-M   'P 1'
#
loop_
_entity.id
_entity.type
_entity.pdbx_description
1 polymer ?
#
loop_
_entity_poly.entity_id
_entity_poly.type
_entity_poly.pdbx_seq_one_letter_code
_entity_poly.pdbx_strand_id
1 'polypeptide(L)' 'MRFIEVDGVNIQVNTLGLETRKHGQPVVVFESGYGTPMGNWDKIVEAQAELGPMVTYDRP' A
#
# COMPACT_ATOMS: atom_id res chain seq x y z
N MET A 1 -2.89 10.20 6.41
CA MET A 1 -3.01 10.30 4.94
C MET A 1 -1.65 10.69 4.38
N ARG A 2 -1.04 9.86 3.53
CA ARG A 2 0.32 10.04 3.01
C ARG A 2 0.27 10.12 1.49
N PHE A 3 0.93 11.13 0.93
CA PHE A 3 1.14 11.28 -0.51
C PHE A 3 2.62 11.13 -0.84
N ILE A 4 2.92 10.58 -2.01
CA ILE A 4 4.27 10.56 -2.59
C ILE A 4 4.18 11.06 -4.03
N GLU A 5 5.19 11.79 -4.48
CA GLU A 5 5.33 12.15 -5.89
C GLU A 5 6.04 11.03 -6.64
N VAL A 6 5.45 10.59 -7.73
CA VAL A 6 6.04 9.63 -8.68
C VAL A 6 5.84 10.21 -10.08
N ASP A 7 6.94 10.51 -10.77
CA ASP A 7 6.92 11.05 -12.14
C ASP A 7 6.02 12.30 -12.31
N GLY A 8 6.00 13.19 -11.31
CA GLY A 8 5.17 14.40 -11.31
C GLY A 8 3.70 14.17 -10.94
N VAL A 9 3.31 12.95 -10.55
CA VAL A 9 1.97 12.60 -10.08
C VAL A 9 1.98 12.38 -8.58
N ASN A 10 1.08 13.04 -7.85
CA ASN A 10 0.88 12.80 -6.42
C ASN A 10 -0.02 11.57 -6.21
N ILE A 11 0.56 10.51 -5.69
CA ILE A 11 -0.13 9.24 -5.42
C ILE A 11 -0.42 9.14 -3.93
N GLN A 12 -1.69 8.88 -3.58
CA GLN A 12 -2.06 8.56 -2.21
C GLN A 12 -1.66 7.12 -1.90
N VAL A 13 -0.95 6.92 -0.79
CA VAL A 13 -0.47 5.60 -0.37
C VAL A 13 -0.84 5.31 1.07
N ASN A 14 -1.06 4.03 1.36
CA ASN A 14 -1.08 3.49 2.71
C ASN A 14 -0.01 2.38 2.82
N THR A 15 0.67 2.34 3.95
CA THR A 15 1.78 1.42 4.18
C THR A 15 1.68 0.86 5.60
N LEU A 16 1.84 -0.45 5.75
CA LEU A 16 1.91 -1.11 7.05
C LEU A 16 3.15 -2.00 7.12
N GLY A 17 3.90 -1.94 8.22
CA GLY A 17 5.09 -2.76 8.47
C GLY A 17 6.33 -2.38 7.66
N LEU A 18 6.27 -1.34 6.82
CA LEU A 18 7.43 -0.92 6.00
C LEU A 18 8.54 -0.30 6.85
N GLU A 19 8.19 0.36 7.95
CA GLU A 19 9.10 1.01 8.88
C GLU A 19 9.99 0.02 9.66
N THR A 20 9.57 -1.24 9.77
CA THR A 20 10.32 -2.32 10.41
C THR A 20 10.72 -3.44 9.45
N ARG A 21 10.55 -3.23 8.13
CA ARG A 21 10.87 -4.22 7.09
C ARG A 21 12.33 -4.66 7.17
N LYS A 22 12.56 -5.96 7.24
CA LYS A 22 13.92 -6.54 7.21
C LYS A 22 14.51 -6.52 5.81
N HIS A 23 15.83 -6.45 5.71
CA HIS A 23 16.53 -6.55 4.43
C HIS A 23 16.14 -7.85 3.69
N GLY A 24 15.78 -7.74 2.41
CA GLY A 24 15.36 -8.88 1.58
C GLY A 24 13.94 -9.41 1.84
N GLN A 25 13.22 -8.93 2.86
CA GLN A 25 11.83 -9.32 3.10
C GLN A 25 10.94 -8.81 1.95
N PRO A 26 10.04 -9.62 1.36
CA PRO A 26 9.15 -9.16 0.30
C PRO A 26 8.12 -8.15 0.83
N VAL A 27 7.58 -7.34 -0.08
CA VAL A 27 6.46 -6.43 0.18
C VAL A 27 5.32 -6.80 -0.74
N VAL A 28 4.11 -6.89 -0.17
CA VAL A 28 2.90 -7.10 -0.95
C VAL A 28 2.35 -5.75 -1.41
N VAL A 29 2.07 -5.62 -2.70
CA VAL A 29 1.46 -4.42 -3.29
C VAL A 29 0.05 -4.76 -3.72
N PHE A 30 -0.93 -4.00 -3.21
CA PHE A 30 -2.33 -4.13 -3.61
C PHE A 30 -2.67 -3.02 -4.59
N GLU A 31 -3.00 -3.42 -5.82
CA GLU A 31 -3.56 -2.53 -6.84
C GLU A 31 -5.08 -2.76 -6.92
N SER A 32 -5.85 -1.69 -6.82
CA SER A 32 -7.30 -1.75 -7.02
C SER A 32 -7.69 -1.76 -8.50
N GLY A 33 -8.84 -2.39 -8.79
CA GLY A 33 -9.47 -2.35 -10.11
C GLY A 33 -9.83 -0.92 -10.54
N TYR A 34 -10.20 -0.78 -11.83
CA TYR A 34 -10.57 0.53 -12.39
C TYR A 34 -11.71 1.18 -11.60
N GLY A 35 -11.59 2.49 -11.31
CA GLY A 35 -12.59 3.27 -10.58
C GLY A 35 -12.78 2.87 -9.11
N THR A 36 -11.94 1.99 -8.57
CA THR A 36 -12.05 1.49 -7.20
C THR A 36 -10.93 2.09 -6.34
N PRO A 37 -11.24 2.76 -5.22
CA PRO A 37 -10.23 3.33 -4.34
C PRO A 37 -9.45 2.23 -3.59
N MET A 38 -8.30 2.60 -3.03
CA MET A 38 -7.46 1.69 -2.24
C MET A 38 -8.16 1.18 -0.97
N GLY A 39 -9.15 1.91 -0.45
CA GLY A 39 -9.95 1.50 0.71
C GLY A 39 -10.76 0.23 0.50
N ASN A 40 -10.88 -0.27 -0.75
CA ASN A 40 -11.46 -1.59 -1.02
C ASN A 40 -10.74 -2.74 -0.28
N TRP A 41 -9.49 -2.52 0.13
CA TRP A 41 -8.69 -3.51 0.85
C TRP A 41 -8.79 -3.42 2.38
N ASP A 42 -9.53 -2.46 2.95
CA ASP A 42 -9.54 -2.17 4.40
C ASP A 42 -9.85 -3.39 5.28
N LYS A 43 -10.61 -4.36 4.76
CA LYS A 43 -10.96 -5.59 5.48
C LYS A 43 -9.82 -6.60 5.62
N ILE A 44 -8.72 -6.45 4.86
CA ILE A 44 -7.63 -7.44 4.83
C ILE A 44 -6.26 -6.87 5.19
N VAL A 45 -6.09 -5.54 5.19
CA VAL A 45 -4.77 -4.90 5.35
C VAL A 45 -4.13 -5.17 6.70
N GLU A 46 -4.92 -5.22 7.79
CA GLU A 46 -4.41 -5.54 9.12
C GLU A 46 -3.90 -6.98 9.21
N ALA A 47 -4.71 -7.95 8.77
CA ALA A 47 -4.31 -9.36 8.75
C ALA A 47 -3.10 -9.61 7.82
N GLN A 48 -3.03 -8.90 6.67
CA GLN A 48 -1.86 -8.97 5.80
C GLN A 48 -0.60 -8.41 6.48
N ALA A 49 -0.72 -7.31 7.23
CA ALA A 49 0.42 -6.68 7.90
C ALA A 49 1.06 -7.59 8.97
N GLU A 50 0.29 -8.52 9.54
CA GLU A 50 0.83 -9.57 10.44
C GLU A 50 1.72 -10.58 9.71
N LEU A 51 1.50 -10.82 8.42
CA LEU A 51 2.28 -11.75 7.59
C LEU A 51 3.52 -11.10 6.98
N GLY A 52 3.44 -9.79 6.68
CA GLY A 52 4.56 -9.06 6.09
C GLY A 52 4.17 -7.64 5.66
N PRO A 53 5.19 -6.83 5.33
CA PRO A 53 4.98 -5.43 4.99
C PRO A 53 4.21 -5.29 3.68
N MET A 54 3.44 -4.21 3.58
CA MET A 54 2.51 -4.03 2.48
C MET A 54 2.31 -2.57 2.08
N VAL A 55 1.81 -2.37 0.87
CA VAL A 55 1.42 -1.06 0.30
C VAL A 55 0.07 -1.17 -0.40
N THR A 56 -0.83 -0.22 -0.16
CA THR A 56 -1.96 0.10 -1.06
C THR A 56 -1.79 1.52 -1.59
N TYR A 57 -2.36 1.80 -2.76
CA TYR A 57 -2.34 3.13 -3.36
C TYR A 57 -3.59 3.39 -4.19
N ASP A 58 -3.98 4.65 -4.27
CA ASP A 58 -4.96 5.09 -5.26
C ASP A 58 -4.26 5.27 -6.60
N ARG A 59 -4.79 4.59 -7.63
CA ARG A 59 -4.30 4.75 -8.99
C ARG A 59 -4.51 6.21 -9.44
N PRO A 60 -3.55 6.80 -10.19
CA PRO A 60 -3.71 8.13 -10.79
C PRO A 60 -4.98 8.29 -11.63
#